data_AF-A0A9C9BU90-F1
#
_entry.id   AF-A0A9C9BU90-F1
#
_cell.length_a   1.000
_cell.length_b   1.000
_cell.length_c   1.000
_cell.angle_alpha   90.00
_cell.angle_beta   90.00
_cell.angle_gamma   90.00
#
_symmetry.space_group_name_H-M   'P 1'
#
loop_
_entity.id
_entity.type
_entity.pdbx_description
1 polymer ?
#
loop_
_entity_poly.entity_id
_entity_poly.type
_entity_poly.pdbx_seq_one_letter_code
_entity_poly.pdbx_strand_id
1 'polypeptide(L)'
;MTLLAPAILRLYVREAPAPRHDIFSLLRGLRGLPRWLWLDGERALLGWGTAAALQGANADEIAAQLAALPPELASLPFFGGMTFDPARPASREWEAFPAAEFILPRGVYRLEGETAALTWLDAAPDAPPP
;
A
#
# COMPACT_ATOMS: atom_id res chain seq x y z
N MET A 1 14.95 5.37 -5.97
CA MET A 1 14.43 4.10 -5.41
C MET A 1 15.02 3.92 -4.02
N THR A 2 14.37 4.44 -2.98
CA THR A 2 14.72 4.08 -1.60
C THR A 2 13.89 2.85 -1.25
N LEU A 3 14.26 1.71 -1.82
CA LEU A 3 13.96 0.45 -1.14
C LEU A 3 14.72 0.56 0.17
N LEU A 4 14.01 0.55 1.30
CA LEU A 4 14.65 0.09 2.53
C LEU A 4 15.38 -1.19 2.13
N ALA A 5 16.71 -1.21 2.31
CA ALA A 5 17.59 -2.35 2.04
C ALA A 5 16.87 -3.66 2.37
N PRO A 6 17.10 -4.79 1.68
CA PRO A 6 16.26 -5.99 1.72
C PRO A 6 16.14 -6.58 3.13
N ALA A 7 15.35 -5.91 3.96
CA ALA A 7 14.87 -6.35 5.23
C ALA A 7 13.82 -7.36 4.83
N ILE A 8 14.14 -8.62 5.03
CA ILE A 8 13.23 -9.73 4.79
C ILE A 8 11.94 -9.38 5.53
N LEU A 9 10.90 -9.02 4.79
CA LEU A 9 9.60 -8.72 5.39
C LEU A 9 8.95 -10.06 5.74
N ARG A 10 8.57 -10.22 7.00
CA ARG A 10 7.75 -11.38 7.39
C ARG A 10 6.30 -11.09 7.03
N LEU A 11 5.73 -11.95 6.20
CA LEU A 11 4.34 -11.90 5.78
C LEU A 11 3.49 -12.76 6.71
N TYR A 12 2.55 -12.14 7.42
CA TYR A 12 1.53 -12.84 8.19
C TYR A 12 0.17 -12.60 7.55
N VAL A 13 -0.58 -13.68 7.30
CA VAL A 13 -1.95 -13.60 6.77
C VAL A 13 -2.88 -14.32 7.73
N ARG A 14 -3.98 -13.67 8.10
CA ARG A 14 -5.04 -14.24 8.91
C ARG A 14 -6.39 -14.00 8.26
N GLU A 15 -7.10 -15.06 7.97
CA GLU A 15 -8.45 -15.02 7.42
C GLU A 15 -9.50 -15.28 8.51
N ALA A 16 -10.64 -14.62 8.38
CA ALA A 16 -11.79 -14.76 9.26
C ALA A 16 -13.09 -14.41 8.52
N PRO A 17 -14.26 -14.80 9.02
CA PRO A 17 -15.52 -14.26 8.55
C PRO A 17 -15.53 -12.73 8.62
N ALA A 18 -16.17 -12.09 7.65
CA ALA A 18 -16.32 -10.65 7.60
C ALA A 18 -16.93 -10.15 8.92
N PRO A 19 -16.25 -9.24 9.64
CA PRO A 19 -16.83 -8.64 10.84
C PRO A 19 -18.06 -7.84 10.44
N ARG A 20 -19.04 -7.78 11.34
CA ARG A 20 -20.23 -6.93 11.17
C ARG A 20 -19.93 -5.43 11.25
N HIS A 21 -18.67 -5.06 11.51
CA HIS A 21 -18.24 -3.69 11.65
C HIS A 21 -17.98 -3.05 10.28
N ASP A 22 -18.47 -1.83 10.12
CA ASP A 22 -18.20 -0.99 8.96
C ASP A 22 -16.69 -0.70 8.83
N ILE A 23 -16.14 -0.87 7.63
CA ILE A 23 -14.72 -0.61 7.32
C ILE A 23 -14.30 0.84 7.61
N PHE A 24 -15.22 1.82 7.52
CA PHE A 24 -14.89 3.18 7.93
C PHE A 24 -14.64 3.31 9.43
N SER A 25 -15.18 2.41 10.26
CA SER A 25 -14.84 2.36 11.69
C SER A 25 -13.40 1.91 11.91
N LEU A 26 -12.91 0.93 11.13
CA LEU A 26 -11.51 0.54 11.14
C LEU A 26 -10.61 1.69 10.66
N LEU A 27 -10.97 2.34 9.55
CA LEU A 27 -10.24 3.50 9.03
C LEU A 27 -10.11 4.62 10.07
N ARG A 28 -11.19 4.90 10.83
CA ARG A 28 -11.18 5.88 11.92
C ARG A 28 -10.27 5.47 13.08
N GLY A 29 -10.22 4.18 13.40
CA GLY A 29 -9.33 3.64 14.44
C GLY A 29 -7.84 3.82 14.12
N LEU A 30 -7.49 3.93 12.84
CA LEU A 30 -6.12 4.12 12.35
C LEU A 30 -5.70 5.60 12.27
N ARG A 31 -6.42 6.50 12.94
CA ARG A 31 -6.10 7.93 12.95
C ARG A 31 -4.70 8.16 13.51
N GLY A 32 -3.91 8.98 12.81
CA GLY A 32 -2.52 9.26 13.16
C GLY A 32 -1.49 8.47 12.35
N LEU A 33 -1.93 7.45 11.59
CA LEU A 33 -1.08 6.72 10.66
C LEU A 33 -1.39 7.10 9.20
N PRO A 34 -0.41 7.00 8.29
CA PRO A 34 -0.66 6.91 6.85
C PRO A 34 -1.63 5.76 6.58
N ARG A 35 -2.67 6.02 5.78
CA ARG A 35 -3.74 5.06 5.53
C ARG A 35 -4.41 5.33 4.18
N TRP A 36 -4.81 4.25 3.53
CA TRP A 36 -5.41 4.25 2.20
C TRP A 36 -6.64 3.36 2.20
N LEU A 37 -7.66 3.77 1.46
CA LEU A 37 -8.87 2.99 1.28
C LEU A 37 -9.14 2.87 -0.20
N TRP A 38 -9.38 1.65 -0.66
CA TRP A 38 -9.88 1.34 -1.99
C TRP A 38 -11.17 0.54 -1.87
N LEU A 39 -12.17 0.92 -2.65
CA LEU A 39 -13.50 0.32 -2.66
C LEU A 39 -13.87 -0.01 -4.11
N ASP A 40 -14.40 -1.21 -4.33
CA ASP A 40 -14.92 -1.67 -5.62
C ASP A 40 -16.14 -2.57 -5.38
N GLY A 41 -17.31 -1.93 -5.27
CA GLY A 41 -18.58 -2.61 -5.02
C GLY A 41 -18.55 -3.47 -3.76
N GLU A 42 -18.34 -4.77 -3.94
CA GLU A 42 -18.32 -5.80 -2.89
C GLU A 42 -16.94 -5.99 -2.23
N ARG A 43 -15.92 -5.30 -2.73
CA ARG A 43 -14.54 -5.41 -2.25
C ARG A 43 -14.09 -4.12 -1.59
N ALA A 44 -13.37 -4.28 -0.49
CA ALA A 44 -12.72 -3.16 0.16
C ALA A 44 -11.32 -3.55 0.64
N LEU A 45 -10.37 -2.65 0.41
CA LEU A 45 -8.99 -2.77 0.84
C LEU A 45 -8.65 -1.55 1.69
N LEU A 46 -8.20 -1.78 2.92
CA LEU A 46 -7.71 -0.77 3.84
C LEU A 46 -6.23 -1.04 4.11
N GLY A 47 -5.37 -0.16 3.63
CA GLY A 47 -3.93 -0.19 3.91
C GLY A 47 -3.55 0.82 4.99
N TRP A 48 -2.57 0.50 5.84
CA TRP A 48 -1.98 1.48 6.77
C TRP A 48 -0.51 1.23 7.08
N GLY A 49 0.16 2.30 7.49
CA GLY A 49 1.61 2.35 7.66
C GLY A 49 2.35 2.19 6.33
N THR A 50 3.64 2.48 6.31
CA THR A 50 4.47 2.38 5.09
C THR A 50 5.54 1.32 5.30
N ALA A 51 5.51 0.25 4.50
CA ALA A 51 6.56 -0.76 4.44
C ALA A 51 7.57 -0.42 3.33
N ALA A 52 7.08 -0.01 2.16
CA ALA A 52 7.90 0.47 1.05
C ALA A 52 7.12 1.49 0.21
N ALA A 53 7.84 2.27 -0.59
CA ALA A 53 7.28 3.23 -1.53
C ALA A 53 7.99 3.13 -2.88
N LEU A 54 7.22 3.08 -3.95
CA LEU A 54 7.67 3.18 -5.33
C LEU A 54 7.31 4.58 -5.83
N GLN A 55 8.27 5.26 -6.42
CA GLN A 55 8.07 6.58 -7.02
C GLN A 55 8.64 6.57 -8.44
N GLY A 56 7.96 7.25 -9.35
CA GLY A 56 8.37 7.33 -10.75
C GLY A 56 7.82 8.59 -11.41
N ALA A 57 8.41 8.96 -12.55
CA ALA A 57 7.94 10.06 -13.37
C ALA A 57 6.68 9.71 -14.18
N ASN A 58 6.39 8.41 -14.37
CA ASN A 58 5.29 7.91 -15.17
C ASN A 58 4.91 6.47 -14.79
N ALA A 59 3.87 5.94 -15.43
CA ALA A 59 3.38 4.58 -15.22
C ALA A 59 4.40 3.49 -15.58
N ASP A 60 5.19 3.69 -16.64
CA ASP A 60 6.15 2.70 -17.13
C ASP A 60 7.29 2.48 -16.12
N GLU A 61 7.76 3.54 -15.48
CA GLU A 61 8.76 3.45 -14.41
C GLU A 61 8.24 2.72 -13.17
N ILE A 62 6.96 2.90 -12.83
CA ILE A 62 6.32 2.14 -11.74
C ILE A 62 6.20 0.67 -12.15
N ALA A 63 5.75 0.38 -13.38
CA ALA A 63 5.60 -0.97 -13.87
C ALA A 63 6.95 -1.72 -13.89
N ALA A 64 8.02 -1.07 -14.32
CA ALA A 64 9.37 -1.64 -14.27
C ALA A 64 9.83 -1.94 -12.84
N GLN A 65 9.54 -1.04 -11.89
CA GLN A 65 9.86 -1.27 -10.47
C GLN A 65 9.05 -2.45 -9.90
N LEU A 66 7.75 -2.53 -10.19
CA LEU A 66 6.90 -3.66 -9.78
C LEU A 66 7.40 -4.99 -10.35
N ALA A 67 7.80 -5.01 -11.62
CA ALA A 67 8.34 -6.20 -12.29
C ALA A 67 9.69 -6.67 -11.70
N ALA A 68 10.44 -5.76 -11.07
CA ALA A 68 11.72 -6.07 -10.42
C ALA A 68 11.55 -6.53 -8.96
N LEU A 69 10.34 -6.49 -8.39
CA LEU A 69 10.10 -6.94 -7.03
C LEU A 69 10.19 -8.47 -6.91
N PRO A 70 10.62 -8.99 -5.74
CA PRO A 70 10.45 -10.40 -5.41
C PRO A 70 8.97 -10.82 -5.58
N PRO A 71 8.69 -12.03 -6.08
CA PRO A 71 7.31 -12.50 -6.33
C PRO A 71 6.38 -12.36 -5.12
N GLU A 72 6.92 -12.56 -3.92
CA GLU A 72 6.17 -12.46 -2.67
C GLU A 72 5.66 -11.03 -2.45
N LEU A 73 6.49 -10.02 -2.74
CA LEU A 73 6.11 -8.61 -2.60
C LEU A 73 5.26 -8.13 -3.78
N ALA A 74 5.55 -8.60 -4.99
CA ALA A 74 4.80 -8.26 -6.20
C ALA A 74 3.32 -8.70 -6.11
N SER A 75 3.02 -9.73 -5.31
CA SER A 75 1.66 -10.22 -5.08
C SER A 75 0.83 -9.39 -4.08
N LEU A 76 1.46 -8.46 -3.37
CA LEU A 76 0.82 -7.66 -2.33
C LEU A 76 0.15 -6.41 -2.93
N PRO A 77 -0.92 -5.90 -2.31
CA PRO A 77 -1.61 -4.73 -2.82
C PRO A 77 -0.81 -3.46 -2.50
N PHE A 78 -0.40 -2.76 -3.56
CA PHE A 78 0.13 -1.41 -3.49
C PHE A 78 -1.02 -0.39 -3.62
N PHE A 79 -0.92 0.70 -2.85
CA PHE A 79 -1.90 1.79 -2.84
C PHE A 79 -1.25 3.06 -3.33
N GLY A 80 -1.91 3.78 -4.21
CA GLY A 80 -1.36 5.01 -4.72
C GLY A 80 -2.06 5.47 -5.98
N GLY A 81 -1.35 6.25 -6.77
CA GLY A 81 -1.87 6.82 -7.99
C GLY A 81 -0.80 7.51 -8.79
N MET A 82 -1.25 8.06 -9.90
CA MET A 82 -0.42 8.82 -10.82
C MET A 82 -1.19 10.04 -11.31
N THR A 83 -0.47 11.07 -11.69
CA THR A 83 -1.00 12.26 -12.33
C THR A 83 -1.62 11.88 -13.67
N PHE A 84 -2.73 12.54 -14.02
CA PHE A 84 -3.45 12.28 -15.27
C PHE A 84 -2.60 12.57 -16.51
N ASP A 85 -1.84 13.68 -16.49
CA ASP A 85 -0.93 14.07 -17.57
C ASP A 85 0.47 14.33 -16.98
N PRO A 86 1.38 13.35 -17.02
CA PRO A 86 2.73 13.51 -16.47
C PRO A 86 3.59 14.49 -17.27
N ALA A 87 3.19 14.86 -18.50
CA ALA A 87 3.90 15.85 -19.30
C ALA A 87 3.56 17.30 -18.88
N ARG A 88 2.51 17.49 -18.08
CA ARG A 88 2.15 18.78 -17.51
C ARG A 88 2.72 18.92 -16.11
N PRO A 89 3.39 20.04 -15.79
CA PRO A 89 3.78 20.31 -14.42
C PRO A 89 2.52 20.40 -13.55
N ALA A 90 2.61 19.82 -12.35
CA ALA A 90 1.57 19.96 -11.34
C ALA A 90 1.32 21.45 -11.08
N SER A 91 0.06 21.84 -10.89
CA SER A 91 -0.22 23.19 -10.40
C SER A 91 0.32 23.32 -8.98
N ARG A 92 0.49 24.55 -8.50
CA ARG A 92 1.10 24.84 -7.20
C ARG A 92 0.44 24.08 -6.04
N GLU A 93 -0.87 23.86 -6.12
CA GLU A 93 -1.67 23.12 -5.14
C GLU A 93 -1.31 21.63 -5.08
N TRP A 94 -0.72 21.10 -6.15
CA TRP A 94 -0.36 19.69 -6.32
C TRP A 94 1.16 19.47 -6.37
N GLU A 95 1.99 20.49 -6.18
CA GLU A 95 3.47 20.39 -6.22
C GLU A 95 4.03 19.36 -5.22
N ALA A 96 3.33 19.14 -4.10
CA ALA A 96 3.72 18.15 -3.09
C ALA A 96 3.42 16.69 -3.51
N PHE A 97 2.68 16.48 -4.60
CA PHE A 97 2.30 15.15 -5.06
C PHE A 97 3.24 14.70 -6.18
N PRO A 98 3.90 13.54 -6.04
CA PRO A 98 4.73 12.99 -7.10
C PRO A 98 3.90 12.61 -8.33
N ALA A 99 4.58 12.57 -9.50
CA ALA A 99 3.94 12.21 -10.76
C ALA A 99 3.33 10.80 -10.72
N ALA A 100 4.01 9.85 -10.08
CA ALA A 100 3.46 8.55 -9.72
C ALA A 100 4.06 8.08 -8.39
N GLU A 101 3.19 7.61 -7.49
CA GLU A 101 3.61 6.98 -6.23
C GLU A 101 2.69 5.84 -5.86
N PHE A 102 3.30 4.73 -5.45
CA PHE A 102 2.63 3.53 -4.98
C PHE A 102 3.28 3.04 -3.70
N ILE A 103 2.48 2.86 -2.65
CA ILE A 103 2.90 2.50 -1.32
C ILE A 103 2.53 1.04 -1.06
N LEU A 104 3.49 0.27 -0.56
CA LEU A 104 3.21 -1.02 0.07
C LEU A 104 2.91 -0.76 1.55
N PRO A 105 1.68 -0.99 2.04
CA PRO A 105 1.36 -0.75 3.43
C PRO A 105 1.96 -1.81 4.35
N ARG A 106 2.13 -1.49 5.64
CA ARG A 106 2.53 -2.49 6.64
C ARG A 106 1.38 -3.42 7.00
N GLY A 107 0.19 -2.87 7.16
CA GLY A 107 -1.02 -3.62 7.39
C GLY A 107 -1.97 -3.47 6.21
N VAL A 108 -2.57 -4.56 5.77
CA VAL A 108 -3.64 -4.56 4.78
C VAL A 108 -4.80 -5.39 5.31
N TYR A 109 -5.95 -4.76 5.39
CA TYR A 109 -7.21 -5.42 5.67
C TYR A 109 -8.02 -5.50 4.38
N ARG A 110 -8.37 -6.72 3.97
CA ARG A 110 -9.19 -7.02 2.79
C ARG A 110 -10.54 -7.54 3.23
N LEU A 111 -11.60 -7.02 2.64
CA LEU A 111 -12.97 -7.47 2.81
C LEU A 111 -13.52 -7.83 1.42
N GLU A 112 -13.99 -9.07 1.26
CA GLU A 112 -14.58 -9.58 0.02
C GLU A 112 -15.78 -10.45 0.36
N GLY A 113 -16.98 -9.94 0.09
CA GLY A 113 -18.24 -10.59 0.45
C GLY A 113 -18.31 -10.90 1.95
N GLU A 114 -18.43 -12.18 2.30
CA GLU A 114 -18.52 -12.65 3.69
C GLU A 114 -17.15 -12.99 4.31
N THR A 115 -16.05 -12.67 3.64
CA THR A 115 -14.70 -13.00 4.08
C THR A 115 -13.85 -11.77 4.32
N ALA A 116 -13.00 -11.82 5.34
CA ALA A 116 -12.00 -10.81 5.63
C ALA A 116 -10.62 -11.44 5.83
N ALA A 117 -9.58 -10.75 5.35
CA ALA A 117 -8.20 -11.13 5.53
C ALA A 117 -7.39 -9.95 6.08
N LEU A 118 -6.61 -10.20 7.12
CA LEU A 118 -5.59 -9.28 7.62
C LEU A 118 -4.22 -9.76 7.18
N THR A 119 -3.51 -8.93 6.44
CA THR A 119 -2.11 -9.12 6.07
C THR A 119 -1.25 -8.14 6.85
N TRP A 120 -0.14 -8.62 7.40
CA TRP A 120 0.84 -7.80 8.13
C TRP A 120 2.26 -8.07 7.62
N LEU A 121 3.00 -7.00 7.36
CA LEU A 121 4.41 -6.99 6.99
C LEU A 121 5.22 -6.46 8.16
N ASP A 122 6.03 -7.33 8.74
CA ASP A 122 6.96 -6.96 9.79
C ASP A 122 8.39 -6.85 9.26
N ALA A 123 9.19 -5.98 9.85
CA ALA A 123 10.63 -6.00 9.59
C ALA A 123 11.22 -7.31 10.15
N ALA A 124 12.15 -7.94 9.43
CA ALA A 124 12.92 -9.03 10.03
C ALA A 124 13.59 -8.53 11.33
N PRO A 125 13.66 -9.36 12.38
CA PRO A 125 14.28 -8.99 13.66
C PRO A 125 15.74 -8.54 13.54
N ASP A 126 16.41 -8.86 12.43
CA ASP A 126 17.81 -8.52 12.16
C ASP A 126 17.99 -7.26 11.28
N ALA A 127 16.90 -6.55 10.95
CA ALA A 127 17.01 -5.28 10.23
C ALA A 127 17.52 -4.17 11.18
N PRO A 128 18.57 -3.40 10.79
CA PRO A 128 19.01 -2.28 11.59
C PRO A 128 17.85 -1.28 11.79
N PRO A 129 17.71 -0.66 12.98
CA PRO A 129 16.71 0.37 13.20
C PRO A 129 16.93 1.56 12.24
N PRO A 130 15.86 2.29 11.89
CA PRO A 130 15.93 3.44 10.99
C PRO A 130 16.81 4.57 11.55
#